data_AF-A0A6G2Q3F7-F1
#
_entry.id   AF-A0A6G2Q3F7-F1
#
_cell.length_a   1.000
_cell.length_b   1.000
_cell.length_c   1.000
_cell.angle_alpha   90.00
_cell.angle_beta   90.00
_cell.angle_gamma   90.00
#
_symmetry.space_group_name_H-M   'P 1'
#
loop_
_entity.id
_entity.type
_entity.pdbx_description
1 polymer ?
#
loop_
_entity_poly.entity_id
_entity_poly.type
_entity_poly.pdbx_seq_one_letter_code
_entity_poly.pdbx_strand_id
1 'polypeptide(L)' 'MSGYDAVGRVVVGVSGSLGSVTALRRAGALARRLGAELWPVLAW' A
#
# COMPACT_ATOMS: atom_id res chain seq x y z
N MET A 1 -22.24 9.52 14.65
CA MET A 1 -20.83 9.85 14.38
C MET A 1 -20.56 9.58 12.92
N SER A 2 -19.88 10.51 12.23
CA SER A 2 -19.69 10.55 10.78
C SER A 2 -19.02 9.28 10.23
N GLY A 3 -19.53 8.75 9.12
CA GLY A 3 -19.12 7.50 8.46
C GLY A 3 -17.75 7.53 7.78
N TYR A 4 -16.73 7.97 8.49
CA TYR A 4 -15.32 7.72 8.16
C TYR A 4 -14.80 6.68 9.15
N ASP A 5 -15.27 5.45 9.03
CA ASP A 5 -14.45 4.33 9.48
C ASP A 5 -13.22 4.39 8.56
N ALA A 6 -12.16 5.06 9.02
CA ALA A 6 -11.00 5.36 8.21
C ALA A 6 -10.28 4.04 7.96
N VAL A 7 -10.71 3.32 6.93
CA VAL A 7 -10.03 2.12 6.45
C VAL A 7 -8.57 2.49 6.26
N GLY A 8 -7.69 1.87 7.04
CA GLY A 8 -6.27 2.14 7.00
C GLY A 8 -5.75 2.01 5.57
N ARG A 9 -4.74 2.80 5.20
CA ARG A 9 -4.13 2.73 3.87
C ARG A 9 -2.64 2.43 3.99
N VAL A 10 -2.15 1.56 3.13
CA VAL A 10 -0.73 1.29 2.93
C VAL A 10 -0.35 1.87 1.57
N VAL A 11 0.48 2.92 1.60
CA VAL A 11 0.98 3.58 0.38
C VAL A 11 2.39 3.08 0.07
N VAL A 12 2.67 2.78 -1.19
CA VAL A 12 3.99 2.30 -1.63
C VAL A 12 4.40 2.96 -2.94
N GLY A 13 5.61 3.50 -2.98
CA GLY A 13 6.22 4.02 -4.21
C GLY A 13 6.67 2.89 -5.13
N VAL A 14 6.38 2.98 -6.42
CA VAL A 14 6.78 2.00 -7.45
C VAL A 14 7.51 2.68 -8.61
N SER A 15 8.63 2.10 -9.05
CA SER A 15 9.50 2.68 -10.11
C SER A 15 9.90 1.69 -11.21
N GLY A 16 9.36 0.47 -11.19
CA GLY A 16 9.75 -0.60 -12.12
C GLY A 16 11.06 -1.32 -11.76
N SER A 17 11.82 -0.80 -10.79
CA SER A 17 12.98 -1.48 -10.23
C SER A 17 12.59 -2.76 -9.47
N LEU A 18 13.48 -3.75 -9.42
CA LEU A 18 13.30 -4.97 -8.61
C LEU A 18 13.06 -4.65 -7.12
N GLY A 19 13.75 -3.64 -6.60
CA GLY A 19 13.55 -3.16 -5.22
C GLY A 19 12.13 -2.65 -4.99
N SER A 20 11.57 -1.91 -5.95
CA SER A 20 10.18 -1.44 -5.88
C SER A 20 9.16 -2.58 -5.97
N VAL A 21 9.45 -3.65 -6.71
CA VAL A 21 8.61 -4.87 -6.74
C VAL A 21 8.64 -5.58 -5.38
N THR A 22 9.80 -5.67 -4.73
CA THR A 22 9.90 -6.21 -3.37
C THR A 22 9.12 -5.36 -2.36
N ALA A 23 9.21 -4.03 -2.46
CA ALA A 23 8.45 -3.11 -1.62
C ALA A 23 6.93 -3.30 -1.81
N LEU A 24 6.46 -3.38 -3.07
CA LEU A 24 5.05 -3.62 -3.38
C LEU A 24 4.54 -4.95 -2.80
N ARG A 25 5.32 -6.03 -2.92
CA ARG A 25 4.95 -7.33 -2.34
C ARG A 25 4.79 -7.27 -0.82
N ARG A 26 5.73 -6.60 -0.13
CA ARG A 26 5.67 -6.42 1.34
C ARG A 26 4.49 -5.55 1.75
N ALA A 27 4.25 -4.46 1.03
CA ALA A 27 3.11 -3.58 1.25
C ALA A 27 1.78 -4.32 1.09
N GLY A 28 1.64 -5.20 0.09
CA GLY A 28 0.44 -6.02 -0.08
C GLY A 28 0.22 -7.03 1.06
N ALA A 29 1.29 -7.63 1.60
CA ALA A 29 1.18 -8.48 2.78
C ALA A 29 0.75 -7.68 4.03
N LEU A 30 1.30 -6.48 4.20
CA LEU A 30 0.93 -5.56 5.29
C LEU A 30 -0.53 -5.11 5.18
N ALA A 31 -0.97 -4.69 3.99
CA ALA A 31 -2.33 -4.25 3.73
C ALA A 31 -3.36 -5.33 4.12
N ARG A 32 -3.13 -6.58 3.68
CA ARG A 32 -3.97 -7.72 4.08
C ARG A 32 -4.01 -7.95 5.58
N ARG A 33 -2.85 -7.90 6.25
CA ARG A 33 -2.76 -8.09 7.71
C ARG A 33 -3.52 -7.00 8.48
N LEU A 34 -3.57 -5.79 7.94
CA LEU A 34 -4.21 -4.64 8.58
C LEU A 34 -5.68 -4.44 8.16
N GLY A 35 -6.21 -5.24 7.23
CA GLY A 35 -7.50 -4.94 6.59
C GLY A 35 -7.50 -3.59 5.87
N ALA A 36 -6.33 -3.16 5.42
CA ALA A 36 -6.07 -1.86 4.83
C ALA A 36 -6.06 -1.91 3.30
N GLU A 37 -6.37 -0.79 2.67
CA GLU A 37 -6.30 -0.63 1.22
C GLU A 37 -4.84 -0.40 0.79
N LEU A 38 -4.42 -1.02 -0.32
CA LEU A 38 -3.07 -0.85 -0.88
C LEU A 38 -3.09 0.18 -2.00
N TRP A 39 -2.24 1.21 -1.90
CA TRP A 39 -2.13 2.30 -2.86
C TRP A 39 -0.71 2.35 -3.45
N PRO A 40 -0.48 1.73 -4.62
CA PRO A 40 0.76 1.89 -5.35
C PRO A 40 0.80 3.27 -6.04
N VAL A 41 1.89 4.01 -5.85
CA VAL A 41 2.09 5.34 -6.45
C VAL A 41 3.34 5.30 -7.31
N LEU A 42 3.22 5.68 -8.58
CA LEU A 42 4.37 5.80 -9.47
C LEU A 42 5.33 6.88 -8.95
N ALA A 43 6.55 6.48 -8.64
CA ALA A 43 7.64 7.37 -8.28
C ALA A 43 8.58 7.45 -9.50
N TRP A 44 8.69 8.66 -10.05
CA TRP A 44 9.52 8.96 -11.21
C TRP A 44 11.01 8.72 -10.93
#